data_AF-A0A8C9K5C9-F1
#
_entry.id   AF-A0A8C9K5C9-F1
#
_cell.length_a   1.000
_cell.length_b   1.000
_cell.length_c   1.000
_cell.angle_alpha   90.00
_cell.angle_beta   90.00
_cell.angle_gamma   90.00
#
_symmetry.space_group_name_H-M   'P 1'
#
loop_
_entity.id
_entity.type
_entity.pdbx_description
1 polymer ?
#
loop_
_entity_poly.entity_id
_entity_poly.type
_entity_poly.pdbx_seq_one_letter_code
_entity_poly.pdbx_strand_id
1 'polypeptide(L)'
;LLTLQNWLSFYEKNYEFVGRVIGRFYGEDGLPTPELAQVEAVITRGAEAGRRALEEKRKFPPCNAEWSSSRGSRLWCSPERASPTSAAPASESHAGRSAIPQLLC
;
A
#
# COMPACT_ATOMS: atom_id res chain seq x y z
N LEU A 1 -4.11 -3.26 -7.50
CA LEU A 1 -3.42 -4.26 -8.35
C LEU A 1 -2.91 -5.46 -7.55
N LEU A 2 -2.16 -5.28 -6.44
CA LEU A 2 -1.76 -6.42 -5.59
C LEU A 2 -2.94 -7.26 -5.08
N THR A 3 -4.07 -6.63 -4.71
CA THR A 3 -5.30 -7.35 -4.34
C THR A 3 -5.80 -8.24 -5.48
N LEU A 4 -5.75 -7.77 -6.74
CA LEU A 4 -6.15 -8.57 -7.90
C LEU A 4 -5.20 -9.73 -8.14
N GLN A 5 -3.89 -9.55 -7.91
CA GLN A 5 -2.93 -10.65 -7.94
C GLN A 5 -3.25 -11.72 -6.90
N ASN A 6 -3.64 -11.31 -5.68
CA ASN A 6 -4.05 -12.25 -4.64
C ASN A 6 -5.31 -13.03 -5.04
N TRP A 7 -6.30 -12.36 -5.65
CA TRP A 7 -7.49 -13.03 -6.19
C TRP A 7 -7.12 -14.01 -7.31
N LEU A 8 -6.27 -13.60 -8.25
CA LEU A 8 -5.80 -14.47 -9.32
C LEU A 8 -5.14 -15.73 -8.75
N SER A 9 -4.17 -15.57 -7.83
CA SER A 9 -3.50 -16.69 -7.18
C SER A 9 -4.44 -17.54 -6.31
N PHE A 10 -5.49 -16.95 -5.75
CA PHE A 10 -6.53 -17.71 -5.07
C PHE A 10 -7.28 -18.60 -6.06
N TYR A 11 -7.77 -18.08 -7.18
CA TYR A 11 -8.52 -18.87 -8.15
C TYR A 11 -7.67 -19.94 -8.82
N GLU A 12 -6.42 -19.63 -9.20
CA GLU A 12 -5.48 -20.59 -9.78
C GLU A 12 -5.17 -21.78 -8.86
N LYS A 13 -5.18 -21.55 -7.54
CA LYS A 13 -4.93 -22.61 -6.54
C LYS A 13 -6.16 -23.44 -6.22
N ASN A 14 -7.34 -22.84 -6.27
CA ASN A 14 -8.57 -23.45 -5.74
C ASN A 14 -9.51 -23.97 -6.84
N TYR A 15 -9.25 -23.67 -8.11
CA TYR A 15 -10.10 -24.06 -9.23
C TYR A 15 -9.28 -24.63 -10.38
N GLU A 16 -9.89 -25.54 -11.14
CA GLU A 16 -9.29 -26.10 -12.34
C GLU A 16 -9.20 -25.03 -13.44
N PHE A 17 -8.02 -24.94 -14.07
CA PHE A 17 -7.79 -24.03 -15.17
C PHE A 17 -8.39 -24.59 -16.47
N VAL A 18 -9.43 -23.94 -16.99
CA VAL A 18 -10.14 -24.38 -18.21
C VAL A 18 -9.77 -23.58 -19.47
N GLY A 19 -9.04 -22.48 -19.34
CA GLY A 19 -8.65 -21.64 -20.48
C GLY A 19 -8.50 -20.17 -20.14
N ARG A 20 -8.19 -19.36 -21.16
CA ARG A 20 -8.01 -17.91 -21.06
C ARG A 20 -9.17 -17.18 -21.71
N VAL A 21 -9.54 -16.04 -21.14
CA VAL A 21 -10.59 -15.18 -21.69
C VAL A 21 -9.98 -14.26 -22.73
N ILE A 22 -10.47 -14.35 -23.97
CA ILE A 22 -10.10 -13.45 -25.06
C ILE A 22 -10.53 -12.02 -24.70
N GLY A 23 -9.64 -11.06 -24.89
CA GLY A 23 -9.91 -9.65 -24.65
C GLY A 23 -8.65 -8.89 -24.25
N ARG A 24 -8.77 -8.03 -23.24
CA ARG A 24 -7.74 -7.06 -22.87
C ARG A 24 -6.37 -7.67 -22.52
N PHE A 25 -6.33 -8.90 -22.03
CA PHE A 25 -5.09 -9.54 -21.58
C PHE A 25 -4.61 -10.67 -22.49
N TYR A 26 -5.52 -11.30 -23.24
CA TYR A 26 -5.22 -12.41 -24.16
C TYR A 26 -5.91 -12.23 -25.50
N GLY A 27 -5.17 -12.44 -26.59
CA GLY A 27 -5.70 -12.39 -27.94
C GLY A 27 -6.56 -13.61 -28.30
N GLU A 28 -7.16 -13.58 -29.50
CA GLU A 28 -7.89 -14.72 -30.09
C GLU A 28 -6.97 -15.93 -30.32
N ASP A 29 -5.67 -15.68 -30.49
CA ASP A 29 -4.60 -16.69 -30.58
C ASP A 29 -4.21 -17.27 -29.20
N GLY A 30 -4.80 -16.78 -28.12
CA GLY A 30 -4.47 -17.14 -26.74
C GLY A 30 -3.16 -16.54 -26.23
N LEU A 31 -2.49 -15.71 -27.03
CA LEU A 31 -1.22 -15.09 -26.65
C LEU A 31 -1.45 -13.88 -25.73
N PRO A 32 -0.51 -13.62 -24.79
CA PRO A 32 -0.58 -12.44 -23.95
C PRO A 32 -0.46 -11.15 -24.77
N THR A 33 -1.26 -10.16 -24.39
CA THR A 33 -1.20 -8.81 -24.95
C THR A 33 -0.13 -7.95 -24.24
N PRO A 34 0.33 -6.85 -24.85
CA PRO A 34 1.22 -5.89 -24.18
C PRO A 34 0.62 -5.31 -22.89
N GLU A 35 -0.70 -5.20 -22.79
CA GLU A 35 -1.41 -4.74 -21.60
C GLU A 35 -1.19 -5.66 -20.39
N LEU A 36 -1.14 -6.98 -20.61
CA LEU A 36 -0.85 -7.93 -19.54
C LEU A 36 0.54 -7.69 -18.96
N ALA A 37 1.56 -7.58 -19.82
CA ALA A 37 2.94 -7.32 -19.40
C ALA A 37 3.07 -6.02 -18.59
N GLN A 38 2.33 -4.96 -18.98
CA GLN A 38 2.31 -3.70 -18.24
C GLN A 38 1.72 -3.88 -16.83
N VAL A 39 0.59 -4.59 -16.71
CA VAL A 39 -0.06 -4.84 -15.42
C VAL A 39 0.82 -5.70 -14.51
N GLU A 40 1.42 -6.76 -15.05
CA GLU A 40 2.37 -7.62 -14.32
C GLU A 40 3.56 -6.80 -13.81
N ALA A 41 4.12 -5.92 -14.63
CA ALA A 41 5.21 -5.03 -14.22
C ALA A 41 4.80 -4.08 -13.07
N VAL A 42 3.56 -3.56 -13.09
CA VAL A 42 3.04 -2.72 -11.99
C VAL A 42 2.86 -3.55 -10.71
N ILE A 43 2.38 -4.80 -10.82
CA ILE A 43 2.23 -5.72 -9.69
C ILE A 43 3.60 -5.99 -9.04
N THR A 44 4.60 -6.33 -9.85
CA THR A 44 5.98 -6.58 -9.38
C THR A 44 6.54 -5.36 -8.65
N ARG A 45 6.45 -4.17 -9.25
CA ARG A 45 6.89 -2.92 -8.60
C ARG A 45 6.15 -2.65 -7.28
N GLY A 46 4.84 -2.90 -7.26
CA GLY A 46 4.02 -2.74 -6.05
C GLY A 46 4.46 -3.69 -4.93
N ALA A 47 4.75 -4.94 -5.25
CA ALA A 47 5.20 -5.94 -4.27
C ALA A 47 6.56 -5.55 -3.67
N GLU A 48 7.49 -5.13 -4.51
CA GLU A 48 8.80 -4.65 -4.06
C GLU A 48 8.68 -3.39 -3.18
N ALA A 49 7.84 -2.43 -3.57
CA ALA A 49 7.60 -1.23 -2.78
C ALA A 49 7.02 -1.56 -1.41
N GLY A 50 6.08 -2.52 -1.34
CA GLY A 50 5.54 -3.03 -0.07
C GLY A 50 6.61 -3.64 0.83
N ARG A 51 7.52 -4.45 0.26
CA ARG A 51 8.64 -5.03 1.01
C ARG A 51 9.59 -3.96 1.54
N ARG A 52 9.99 -2.99 0.70
CA ARG A 52 10.84 -1.87 1.11
C ARG A 52 10.19 -1.02 2.20
N ALA A 53 8.89 -0.76 2.09
CA ALA A 53 8.15 -0.03 3.12
C ALA A 53 8.12 -0.77 4.47
N LEU A 54 8.05 -2.11 4.45
CA LEU A 54 8.16 -2.91 5.67
C LEU A 54 9.58 -2.86 6.27
N GLU A 55 10.61 -2.94 5.45
CA GLU A 55 12.01 -2.79 5.88
C GLU A 55 12.26 -1.40 6.50
N GLU A 56 11.74 -0.33 5.87
CA GLU A 56 11.76 1.04 6.40
C GLU A 56 11.03 1.15 7.74
N LYS A 57 9.82 0.58 7.87
CA LYS A 57 9.09 0.56 9.15
C LYS A 57 9.84 -0.15 10.27
N ARG A 58 10.63 -1.19 9.94
CA ARG A 58 11.50 -1.88 10.92
C ARG A 58 12.68 -1.02 11.33
N LYS A 59 13.20 -0.18 10.42
CA LYS A 59 14.30 0.75 10.68
C LYS A 59 13.83 1.99 11.46
N PHE A 60 12.62 2.47 11.17
CA PHE A 60 12.04 3.68 11.73
C PHE A 60 10.70 3.34 12.42
N PRO A 61 10.72 3.07 13.74
CA PRO A 61 9.49 2.72 14.46
C PRO A 61 8.49 3.88 14.41
N PRO A 62 7.18 3.61 14.60
CA PRO A 62 6.18 4.66 14.64
C PRO A 62 6.51 5.68 15.74
N CYS A 63 6.61 6.95 15.36
CA CYS A 63 6.85 8.07 16.25
C CYS A 63 5.59 8.93 16.36
N ASN A 64 5.32 9.40 17.57
CA ASN A 64 4.29 10.40 17.83
C ASN A 64 4.95 11.76 18.02
N ALA A 65 4.26 12.81 17.59
CA ALA A 65 4.63 14.19 17.85
C ALA A 65 3.48 14.88 18.61
N GLU A 66 3.81 15.58 19.68
CA GLU A 66 2.89 16.44 20.43
C GLU A 66 3.44 17.86 20.42
N TRP A 67 2.55 18.85 20.40
CA TRP A 67 2.92 20.24 20.69
C TRP A 67 1.93 20.84 21.69
N SER A 68 2.44 21.67 22.59
CA SER A 68 1.61 22.54 23.41
C SER A 68 2.29 23.89 23.61
N SER A 69 1.50 24.95 23.78
CA SER A 69 2.03 26.30 24.00
C SER A 69 2.90 26.40 25.26
N SER A 70 2.63 25.58 26.28
CA SER A 70 3.35 25.58 27.55
C SER A 70 4.59 24.67 27.55
N ARG A 71 4.61 23.58 26.77
CA ARG A 71 5.71 22.59 26.78
C ARG A 71 6.52 22.55 25.48
N GLY A 72 6.10 23.26 24.45
CA GLY A 72 6.69 23.17 23.12
C GLY A 72 6.44 21.81 22.45
N SER A 73 7.31 21.44 21.51
CA SER A 73 7.23 20.19 20.74
C SER A 73 7.85 19.02 21.51
N ARG A 74 7.22 17.85 21.44
CA ARG A 74 7.73 16.59 21.96
C ARG A 74 7.59 15.50 20.91
N LEU A 75 8.68 14.80 20.60
CA LEU A 75 8.70 13.62 19.73
C LEU A 75 9.05 12.40 20.58
N TRP A 76 8.34 11.29 20.41
CA TRP A 76 8.72 10.02 21.01
C TRP A 76 8.35 8.86 20.10
N CYS A 77 9.23 7.87 20.02
CA CYS A 77 9.01 6.65 19.26
C CYS A 77 8.93 5.49 20.25
N SER A 78 7.90 4.66 20.14
CA SER A 78 7.71 3.50 21.01
C SER A 78 8.06 2.21 20.26
N PRO A 79 8.74 1.25 20.90
CA PRO A 79 8.89 -0.09 20.35
C PRO A 79 7.51 -0.77 20.37
N GLU A 80 6.83 -0.71 19.23
CA GLU A 80 5.54 -1.32 18.86
C GLU A 80 4.66 -1.88 19.99
N ARG A 81 3.59 -1.15 20.34
CA ARG A 81 2.27 -1.79 20.40
C ARG A 81 1.57 -1.44 19.11
N ALA A 82 1.62 -2.33 18.13
CA ALA A 82 0.83 -2.23 16.92
C ALA A 82 -0.66 -2.17 17.30
N SER A 83 -1.24 -0.97 17.31
CA SER A 83 -2.69 -0.84 17.43
C SER A 83 -3.32 -1.14 16.05
N PRO A 84 -4.41 -1.93 15.98
CA PRO A 84 -5.03 -2.34 14.71
C PRO A 84 -5.65 -1.18 13.90
N THR A 85 -5.61 0.05 14.41
CA THR A 85 -6.30 1.23 13.85
C THR A 85 -5.59 1.90 12.68
N SER A 86 -4.39 1.50 12.27
CA SER A 86 -3.73 2.09 11.08
C SER A 86 -4.33 1.63 9.74
N ALA A 87 -5.37 0.79 9.77
CA ALA A 87 -6.15 0.36 8.61
C ALA A 87 -7.60 0.87 8.62
N ALA A 88 -7.89 2.04 9.22
CA ALA A 88 -9.18 2.70 9.07
C ALA A 88 -9.14 3.73 7.91
N PRO A 89 -10.19 3.80 7.06
CA PRO A 89 -10.24 4.75 5.96
C PRO A 89 -10.36 6.17 6.52
N ALA A 90 -9.78 7.14 5.80
CA ALA A 90 -9.89 8.56 6.11
C ALA A 90 -11.39 8.94 6.17
N SER A 91 -11.91 9.11 7.38
CA SER A 91 -13.17 9.80 7.62
C SER A 91 -12.83 11.22 8.05
N GLU A 92 -13.40 12.18 7.34
CA GLU A 92 -13.28 13.61 7.61
C GLU A 92 -13.70 13.90 9.05
N SER A 93 -12.80 14.53 9.81
CA SER A 93 -13.19 15.29 10.99
C SER A 93 -12.63 16.70 10.86
N HIS A 94 -13.56 17.63 10.70
CA HIS A 94 -13.34 19.06 10.82
C HIS A 94 -12.89 19.37 12.26
N ALA A 95 -11.63 19.76 12.44
CA ALA A 95 -11.22 20.59 13.57
C ALA A 95 -9.88 21.29 13.29
N GLY A 96 -9.93 22.63 13.22
CA GLY A 96 -8.79 23.48 13.56
C GLY A 96 -7.67 23.56 12.52
N ARG A 97 -7.78 24.54 11.62
CA ARG A 97 -6.64 25.02 10.81
C ARG A 97 -5.49 25.41 11.75
N SER A 98 -4.36 24.74 11.64
CA SER A 98 -3.06 25.31 11.95
C SER A 98 -2.07 24.82 10.91
N ALA A 99 -1.72 25.71 9.99
CA ALA A 99 -0.76 25.43 8.95
C ALA A 99 0.59 25.13 9.60
N ILE A 100 1.04 23.87 9.50
CA ILE A 100 2.44 23.55 9.72
C ILE A 100 3.15 23.98 8.44
N PRO A 101 4.15 24.89 8.49
CA PRO A 101 4.91 25.22 7.31
C PRO A 101 5.62 23.95 6.84
N GLN A 102 5.41 23.59 5.58
CA GLN A 102 6.22 22.58 4.91
C GLN A 102 7.67 23.06 4.98
N LEU A 103 8.45 22.49 5.90
CA LEU A 103 9.89 22.46 5.73
C LEU A 103 10.16 21.46 4.60
N LEU A 104 10.32 22.02 3.40
CA LEU A 104 11.08 21.40 2.33
C LEU A 104 12.45 21.01 2.91
N CYS A 105 12.75 19.72 2.84
CA CYS A 105 14.04 19.27 2.35
C CYS A 105 13.83 18.82 0.90
#